data_AF-A0A3L7VDJ8-F1
#
_entry.id   AF-A0A3L7VDJ8-F1
#
_cell.length_a   1.000
_cell.length_b   1.000
_cell.length_c   1.000
_cell.angle_alpha   90.00
_cell.angle_beta   90.00
_cell.angle_gamma   90.00
#
_symmetry.space_group_name_H-M   'P 1'
#
loop_
_entity.id
_entity.type
_entity.pdbx_description
1 polymer ?
#
loop_
_entity_poly.entity_id
_entity_poly.type
_entity_poly.pdbx_seq_one_letter_code
_entity_poly.pdbx_strand_id
1 'polypeptide(L)' 'RGFELPGLVQSATKDVGPAMQNAQCTEGYTNARSCSLSLATGTGKSWRSLFHLLKDCTD' A
#
# COMPACT_ATOMS: atom_id res chain seq x y z
N ARG A 1 -12.98 5.85 -7.24
CA ARG A 1 -13.11 5.43 -8.65
C ARG A 1 -11.76 5.18 -9.33
N GLY A 2 -10.68 5.92 -9.05
CA GLY A 2 -9.37 5.63 -9.64
C GLY A 2 -8.85 4.18 -9.43
N PHE A 3 -9.23 3.53 -8.32
CA PHE A 3 -8.91 2.12 -8.01
C PHE A 3 -9.65 1.09 -8.88
N GLU A 4 -10.72 1.49 -9.56
CA GLU A 4 -11.50 0.63 -10.46
C GLU A 4 -10.89 0.59 -11.86
N LEU A 5 -9.87 1.41 -12.12
CA LEU A 5 -9.18 1.50 -13.40
C LEU A 5 -7.80 0.82 -13.28
N PRO A 6 -7.61 -0.38 -13.85
CA PRO A 6 -6.38 -1.15 -13.68
C PRO A 6 -5.10 -0.39 -14.07
N GLY A 7 -5.16 0.43 -15.13
CA GLY A 7 -4.02 1.23 -15.57
C GLY A 7 -3.59 2.30 -14.56
N LEU A 8 -4.52 2.88 -13.81
CA LEU A 8 -4.19 3.85 -12.76
C LEU A 8 -3.57 3.15 -11.54
N VAL A 9 -4.04 1.96 -11.21
CA VAL A 9 -3.45 1.13 -10.15
C VAL A 9 -2.02 0.73 -10.51
N GLN A 10 -1.80 0.27 -11.75
CA GLN A 10 -0.45 -0.08 -12.23
C GLN A 10 0.49 1.14 -12.23
N SER A 11 0.02 2.29 -12.69
CA SER A 11 0.82 3.53 -12.66
C SER A 11 1.18 3.93 -11.22
N ALA A 12 0.22 3.89 -10.30
CA ALA A 12 0.43 4.24 -8.90
C ALA A 12 1.36 3.27 -8.14
N THR A 13 1.52 2.04 -8.65
CA THR A 13 2.35 1.00 -8.03
C THR A 13 3.66 0.72 -8.74
N LYS A 14 3.90 1.37 -9.89
CA LYS A 14 5.03 1.11 -10.80
C LYS A 14 6.39 1.11 -10.10
N ASP A 15 6.63 2.08 -9.22
CA ASP A 15 7.93 2.24 -8.57
C ASP A 15 7.95 1.58 -7.19
N VAL A 16 6.86 1.70 -6.42
CA VAL A 16 6.77 1.19 -5.04
C VAL A 16 6.72 -0.33 -5.00
N GLY A 17 5.99 -0.96 -5.93
CA GLY A 17 5.84 -2.42 -5.97
C GLY A 17 7.19 -3.15 -6.10
N PRO A 18 8.00 -2.85 -7.15
CA PRO A 18 9.33 -3.43 -7.30
C PRO A 18 10.26 -3.10 -6.13
N ALA A 19 10.24 -1.86 -5.62
CA ALA A 19 11.07 -1.47 -4.48
C ALA A 19 10.79 -2.31 -3.23
N MET A 20 9.51 -2.56 -2.93
CA MET A 20 9.11 -3.44 -1.83
C MET A 20 9.51 -4.89 -2.06
N GLN A 21 9.38 -5.38 -3.29
CA GLN A 21 9.74 -6.76 -3.62
C GLN A 21 11.25 -6.98 -3.46
N ASN A 22 12.07 -6.02 -3.88
CA ASN A 22 13.51 -6.02 -3.71
C ASN A 22 13.93 -5.95 -2.24
N ALA A 23 13.20 -5.17 -1.43
CA ALA A 23 13.42 -5.06 0.02
C ALA A 23 12.82 -6.25 0.81
N GLN A 24 12.19 -7.21 0.13
CA GLN A 24 11.52 -8.37 0.74
C GLN A 24 10.45 -8.00 1.77
N CYS A 25 9.79 -6.85 1.59
CA CYS A 25 8.73 -6.41 2.47
C CYS A 25 7.50 -7.34 2.38
N THR A 26 6.95 -7.70 3.54
CA THR A 26 5.75 -8.53 3.66
C THR A 26 4.47 -7.69 3.81
N GLU A 27 4.60 -6.49 4.36
CA GLU A 27 3.52 -5.52 4.54
C GLU A 27 4.02 -4.07 4.37
N GLY A 28 3.09 -3.13 4.25
CA GLY A 28 3.37 -1.71 4.16
C GLY A 28 2.37 -0.86 4.94
N TYR A 29 2.76 0.38 5.22
CA TYR A 29 1.95 1.34 5.97
C TYR A 29 1.78 2.63 5.17
N THR A 30 0.59 3.22 5.20
CA THR A 30 0.32 4.52 4.58
C THR A 30 -0.75 5.29 5.36
N ASN A 31 -0.71 6.62 5.31
CA ASN A 31 -1.74 7.48 5.92
C ASN A 31 -2.93 7.72 4.97
N ALA A 32 -2.85 7.28 3.72
CA ALA A 32 -3.89 7.46 2.72
C ALA A 32 -4.58 6.14 2.38
N ARG A 33 -5.86 6.01 2.74
CA ARG A 33 -6.67 4.81 2.46
C ARG A 33 -6.80 4.49 0.97
N SER A 34 -6.77 5.52 0.13
CA SER A 34 -6.71 5.37 -1.33
C SER A 34 -5.44 4.63 -1.77
N CYS A 35 -4.29 5.07 -1.26
CA CYS A 35 -3.00 4.46 -1.58
C CYS A 35 -2.93 3.02 -1.10
N SER A 36 -3.42 2.72 0.12
CA SER A 36 -3.41 1.34 0.63
C SER A 36 -4.21 0.39 -0.26
N LEU A 37 -5.35 0.84 -0.81
CA LEU A 37 -6.18 0.07 -1.72
C LEU A 37 -5.50 -0.18 -3.08
N SER A 38 -4.95 0.86 -3.70
CA SER A 38 -4.17 0.73 -4.95
C SER A 38 -2.97 -0.21 -4.75
N LEU A 39 -2.22 -0.01 -3.68
CA LEU A 39 -0.99 -0.77 -3.43
C LEU A 39 -1.30 -2.22 -3.07
N ALA A 40 -2.32 -2.49 -2.25
CA ALA A 40 -2.76 -3.85 -1.97
C ALA A 40 -3.21 -4.57 -3.25
N THR A 41 -4.00 -3.89 -4.09
CA THR A 41 -4.47 -4.45 -5.37
C THR A 41 -3.31 -4.68 -6.34
N GLY A 42 -2.39 -3.72 -6.47
CA GLY A 42 -1.30 -3.76 -7.46
C GLY A 42 -0.10 -4.62 -7.05
N THR A 43 0.11 -4.85 -5.75
CA THR A 43 1.27 -5.61 -5.24
C THR A 43 0.90 -6.96 -4.63
N GLY A 44 -0.38 -7.19 -4.30
CA GLY A 44 -0.82 -8.38 -3.56
C GLY A 44 -0.33 -8.44 -2.11
N LYS A 45 0.28 -7.36 -1.59
CA LYS A 45 0.78 -7.27 -0.22
C LYS A 45 -0.23 -6.59 0.69
N SER A 46 -0.13 -6.86 1.99
CA SER A 46 -0.98 -6.22 2.99
C SER A 46 -0.56 -4.77 3.21
N TRP A 47 -1.52 -3.85 3.22
CA TRP A 47 -1.30 -2.43 3.50
C TRP A 47 -2.21 -1.94 4.62
N ARG A 48 -1.62 -1.36 5.66
CA ARG A 48 -2.34 -0.86 6.84
C ARG A 48 -2.24 0.66 6.95
N SER A 49 -3.14 1.23 7.76
CA SER A 49 -3.05 2.65 8.12
C SER A 49 -1.87 2.86 9.07
N LEU A 50 -1.06 3.90 8.85
CA LEU A 50 -0.02 4.31 9.82
C LEU A 50 -0.60 4.62 11.21
N PHE A 51 -1.86 5.04 11.29
CA PHE A 51 -2.54 5.29 12.57
C PHE A 51 -2.73 4.01 13.41
N HIS A 52 -2.67 2.82 12.78
CA HIS A 52 -2.64 1.56 13.53
C HIS A 52 -1.40 1.46 14.41
N LEU A 53 -0.24 1.90 13.92
CA LEU A 53 0.99 1.91 14.71
C LEU A 53 0.92 2.87 15.87
N LEU A 54 0.26 4.02 15.69
CA LEU A 54 0.03 4.96 16.79
C LEU A 54 -0.82 4.33 17.88
N LYS A 55 -1.91 3.66 17.50
CA LYS A 55 -2.76 2.93 18.44
C LYS A 55 -1.96 1.88 19.22
N ASP A 56 -1.20 1.04 18.52
CA ASP A 56 -0.41 -0.04 19.15
C ASP A 56 0.68 0.50 20.10
N CYS A 57 1.13 1.74 19.92
CA CYS A 57 2.12 2.39 20.79
C CYS A 57 1.51 3.20 21.94
N THR A 58 0.20 3.48 21.91
CA THR A 58 -0.50 4.30 22.91
C THR A 58 -1.47 3.53 23.78
N ASP A 59 -1.80 2.29 23.41
CA ASP A 59 -2.52 1.31 24.24
C ASP A 59 -1.56 0.56 25.17
#